data_AF-A0A2V9N614-F1
#
_entry.id   AF-A0A2V9N614-F1
#
_cell.length_a   1.000
_cell.length_b   1.000
_cell.length_c   1.000
_cell.angle_alpha   90.00
_cell.angle_beta   90.00
_cell.angle_gamma   90.00
#
_symmetry.space_group_name_H-M   'P 1'
#
loop_
_entity.id
_entity.type
_entity.pdbx_description
1 polymer ?
#
loop_
_entity_poly.entity_id
_entity_poly.type
_entity_poly.pdbx_seq_one_letter_code
_entity_poly.pdbx_strand_id
1 'polypeptide(L)'
;WKTSKTIVNNLITCARGGGNYLLNIGPKPDGSIPQQSIEILQAVGKWTSQNGAAVYGTERNNFEWHVYANFTQRGNTAYAHVTDWPGDTPAEQWLTFYQPPSVISLGGWRTKVKSVRLLLGDKPLTFTQDDLSLRITGLPGTAPDEPATVIAIECDGEPTMSHEYVRKTRPRFNVGLS
;
A
#
# COMPACT_ATOMS: atom_id res chain seq x y z
N TRP A 1 3.45 -23.71 -5.47
CA TRP A 1 2.54 -22.69 -6.02
C TRP A 1 2.88 -21.35 -5.41
N LYS A 2 2.85 -20.25 -6.16
CA LYS A 2 2.99 -18.89 -5.58
C LYS A 2 1.78 -18.62 -4.68
N THR A 3 1.95 -17.90 -3.58
CA THR A 3 0.82 -17.49 -2.74
C THR A 3 0.01 -16.39 -3.42
N SER A 4 -1.23 -16.17 -2.95
CA SER A 4 -2.04 -15.02 -3.38
C SER A 4 -1.32 -13.69 -3.14
N LYS A 5 -0.61 -13.55 -2.01
CA LYS A 5 0.24 -12.38 -1.70
C LYS A 5 1.31 -12.13 -2.76
N THR A 6 2.02 -13.17 -3.20
CA THR A 6 3.00 -13.02 -4.29
C THR A 6 2.35 -12.60 -5.61
N ILE A 7 1.18 -13.15 -5.94
CA ILE A 7 0.48 -12.83 -7.19
C ILE A 7 -0.03 -11.39 -7.18
N VAL A 8 -0.65 -10.94 -6.08
CA VAL A 8 -1.12 -9.56 -5.91
C VAL A 8 0.05 -8.58 -5.94
N ASN A 9 1.18 -8.88 -5.29
CA ASN A 9 2.36 -8.01 -5.33
C ASN A 9 2.93 -7.87 -6.75
N ASN A 10 2.97 -8.95 -7.53
CA ASN A 10 3.40 -8.89 -8.93
C ASN A 10 2.42 -8.06 -9.76
N LEU A 11 1.11 -8.24 -9.56
CA LEU A 11 0.06 -7.46 -10.23
C LEU A 11 0.22 -5.96 -9.94
N ILE A 12 0.38 -5.58 -8.67
CA ILE A 12 0.61 -4.19 -8.24
C ILE A 12 1.88 -3.62 -8.88
N THR A 13 2.96 -4.40 -8.91
CA THR A 13 4.24 -3.97 -9.50
C THR A 13 4.13 -3.73 -11.00
N CYS A 14 3.42 -4.62 -11.73
CA CYS A 14 3.14 -4.41 -13.15
C CYS A 14 2.27 -3.16 -13.37
N ALA A 15 1.18 -3.01 -12.62
CA ALA A 15 0.26 -1.88 -12.73
C ALA A 15 0.98 -0.54 -12.45
N ARG A 16 1.84 -0.49 -11.42
CA ARG A 16 2.71 0.65 -11.10
C ARG A 16 3.58 1.07 -12.28
N GLY A 17 4.11 0.09 -13.01
CA GLY A 17 4.94 0.31 -14.19
C GLY A 17 4.16 0.67 -15.46
N GLY A 18 2.82 0.69 -15.42
CA GLY A 18 1.96 0.84 -16.60
C GLY A 18 1.92 -0.42 -17.49
N GLY A 19 2.21 -1.59 -16.94
CA GLY A 19 2.23 -2.87 -17.64
C GLY A 19 1.10 -3.82 -17.22
N ASN A 20 0.95 -4.91 -17.99
CA ASN A 20 -0.03 -5.96 -17.72
C ASN A 20 0.64 -7.18 -17.06
N TYR A 21 -0.07 -7.82 -16.13
CA TYR A 21 0.38 -9.06 -15.50
C TYR A 21 -0.42 -10.26 -16.02
N LEU A 22 0.18 -11.05 -16.91
CA LEU A 22 -0.43 -12.28 -17.43
C LEU A 22 0.00 -13.48 -16.58
N LEU A 23 -0.96 -14.12 -15.92
CA LEU A 23 -0.73 -15.27 -15.05
C LEU A 23 -1.08 -16.58 -15.78
N ASN A 24 -0.11 -17.47 -15.87
CA ASN A 24 -0.30 -18.80 -16.47
C ASN A 24 -0.89 -19.79 -15.45
N ILE A 25 -1.75 -20.68 -15.93
CA ILE A 25 -2.20 -21.89 -15.22
C ILE A 25 -1.82 -23.13 -16.04
N GLY A 26 -1.50 -24.23 -15.34
CA GLY A 26 -1.24 -25.53 -15.96
C GLY A 26 -2.34 -26.52 -15.60
N PRO A 27 -3.25 -26.87 -16.53
CA PRO A 27 -4.22 -27.94 -16.31
C PRO A 27 -3.54 -29.29 -16.05
N LYS A 28 -4.24 -30.18 -15.36
CA LYS A 28 -3.85 -31.59 -15.18
C LYS A 28 -3.99 -32.36 -16.52
N PRO A 29 -3.44 -33.58 -16.63
CA PRO A 29 -3.59 -34.42 -17.83
C PRO A 29 -5.04 -34.70 -18.22
N ASP A 30 -5.97 -34.69 -17.26
CA ASP A 30 -7.41 -34.85 -17.49
C ASP A 30 -8.12 -33.54 -17.91
N GLY A 31 -7.38 -32.44 -18.08
CA GLY A 31 -7.89 -31.12 -18.42
C GLY A 31 -8.43 -30.31 -17.23
N SER A 32 -8.53 -30.89 -16.03
CA SER A 32 -9.00 -30.16 -14.84
C SER A 32 -7.95 -29.18 -14.31
N ILE A 33 -8.38 -28.08 -13.69
CA ILE A 33 -7.47 -27.14 -13.02
C ILE A 33 -7.05 -27.72 -11.66
N PRO A 34 -5.76 -27.70 -11.28
CA PRO A 34 -5.32 -28.07 -9.93
C PRO A 34 -6.04 -27.26 -8.85
N GLN A 35 -6.53 -27.94 -7.81
CA GLN A 35 -7.31 -27.33 -6.74
C GLN A 35 -6.58 -26.14 -6.07
N GLN A 36 -5.25 -26.26 -5.91
CA GLN A 36 -4.43 -25.18 -5.38
C GLN A 36 -4.45 -23.91 -6.25
N SER A 37 -4.50 -24.05 -7.59
CA SER A 37 -4.67 -22.89 -8.48
C SER A 37 -6.01 -22.21 -8.25
N ILE A 38 -7.08 -23.00 -8.10
CA ILE A 38 -8.44 -22.49 -7.89
C ILE A 38 -8.47 -21.67 -6.60
N GLU A 39 -7.98 -22.23 -5.49
CA GLU A 39 -7.95 -21.55 -4.19
C GLU A 39 -7.17 -20.24 -4.23
N ILE A 40 -5.98 -20.27 -4.84
CA ILE A 40 -5.13 -19.08 -4.97
C ILE A 40 -5.81 -18.01 -5.83
N LEU A 41 -6.36 -18.39 -6.98
CA LEU A 41 -7.04 -17.46 -7.90
C LEU A 41 -8.34 -16.92 -7.33
N GLN A 42 -9.07 -17.71 -6.53
CA GLN A 42 -10.24 -17.25 -5.80
C GLN A 42 -9.86 -16.21 -4.74
N ALA A 43 -8.77 -16.42 -4.00
CA ALA A 43 -8.28 -15.43 -3.04
C ALA A 43 -7.85 -14.12 -3.73
N VAL A 44 -7.15 -14.21 -4.87
CA VAL A 44 -6.80 -13.03 -5.68
C VAL A 44 -8.05 -12.34 -6.22
N GLY A 45 -9.02 -13.09 -6.74
CA GLY A 45 -10.27 -12.55 -7.26
C GLY A 45 -11.13 -11.88 -6.19
N LYS A 46 -11.17 -12.44 -4.97
CA LYS A 46 -11.83 -11.80 -3.83
C LYS A 46 -11.18 -10.44 -3.54
N TRP A 47 -9.86 -10.38 -3.50
CA TRP A 47 -9.14 -9.13 -3.25
C TRP A 47 -9.36 -8.11 -4.37
N THR A 48 -9.24 -8.49 -5.65
CA THR A 48 -9.46 -7.56 -6.77
C THR A 48 -10.91 -7.09 -6.88
N SER A 49 -11.88 -7.87 -6.40
CA SER A 49 -13.28 -7.43 -6.35
C SER A 49 -13.49 -6.22 -5.43
N GLN A 50 -12.68 -6.08 -4.38
CA GLN A 50 -12.76 -5.01 -3.39
C GLN A 50 -11.77 -3.88 -3.67
N ASN A 51 -10.58 -4.21 -4.15
CA ASN A 51 -9.46 -3.28 -4.32
C ASN A 51 -9.10 -3.00 -5.78
N GLY A 52 -9.90 -3.50 -6.73
CA GLY A 52 -9.61 -3.40 -8.16
C GLY A 52 -9.45 -1.97 -8.68
N ALA A 53 -10.05 -0.97 -8.04
CA ALA A 53 -9.85 0.44 -8.39
C ALA A 53 -8.38 0.91 -8.24
N ALA A 54 -7.59 0.22 -7.42
CA ALA A 54 -6.16 0.47 -7.24
C ALA A 54 -5.27 -0.30 -8.22
N VAL A 55 -5.85 -0.99 -9.21
CA VAL A 55 -5.12 -1.73 -10.25
C VAL A 55 -5.66 -1.40 -11.64
N TYR A 56 -6.98 -1.46 -11.81
CA TYR A 56 -7.62 -1.24 -13.10
C TYR A 56 -7.67 0.26 -13.45
N GLY A 57 -7.12 0.58 -14.62
CA GLY A 57 -7.04 1.96 -15.10
C GLY A 57 -6.05 2.83 -14.32
N THR A 58 -5.14 2.22 -13.56
CA THR A 58 -4.03 2.96 -12.94
C THR A 58 -2.96 3.27 -13.98
N GLU A 59 -2.26 4.36 -13.75
CA GLU A 59 -1.25 4.92 -14.63
C GLU A 59 0.16 4.59 -14.10
N ARG A 60 1.13 4.66 -15.01
CA ARG A 60 2.54 4.59 -14.62
C ARG A 60 2.84 5.75 -13.69
N ASN A 61 3.45 5.45 -12.54
CA ASN A 61 3.92 6.47 -11.62
C ASN A 61 5.42 6.33 -11.36
N ASN A 62 6.03 7.39 -10.84
CA ASN A 62 7.43 7.40 -10.45
C ASN A 62 7.60 7.62 -8.95
N PHE A 63 6.70 7.05 -8.13
CA PHE A 63 6.90 7.04 -6.69
C PHE A 63 8.25 6.39 -6.37
N GLU A 64 8.96 6.94 -5.39
CA GLU A 64 10.20 6.33 -4.92
C GLU A 64 9.90 5.04 -4.14
N TRP A 65 10.91 4.20 -3.92
CA TRP A 65 10.73 2.96 -3.15
C TRP A 65 10.37 3.29 -1.71
N HIS A 66 9.39 2.60 -1.13
CA HIS A 66 8.98 2.80 0.27
C HIS A 66 8.95 1.47 1.02
N VAL A 67 9.32 1.49 2.30
CA VAL A 67 9.48 0.29 3.15
C VAL A 67 8.17 -0.45 3.41
N TYR A 68 7.07 0.28 3.61
CA TYR A 68 5.79 -0.30 4.05
C TYR A 68 4.75 -0.40 2.94
N ALA A 69 4.99 0.24 1.79
CA ALA A 69 3.96 0.38 0.77
C ALA A 69 4.54 0.37 -0.65
N ASN A 70 3.83 -0.30 -1.54
CA ASN A 70 3.95 -0.09 -2.97
C ASN A 70 2.83 0.86 -3.44
N PHE A 71 2.98 1.49 -4.60
CA PHE A 71 2.03 2.50 -5.04
C PHE A 71 1.56 2.30 -6.47
N THR A 72 0.26 2.49 -6.66
CA THR A 72 -0.33 2.78 -7.97
C THR A 72 -0.98 4.16 -7.91
N GLN A 73 -1.29 4.73 -9.08
CA GLN A 73 -1.89 6.05 -9.18
C GLN A 73 -2.98 6.03 -10.23
N ARG A 74 -4.01 6.84 -10.04
CA ARG A 74 -4.99 7.18 -11.08
C ARG A 74 -5.39 8.64 -10.93
N GLY A 75 -4.97 9.48 -11.86
CA GLY A 75 -5.14 10.93 -11.74
C GLY A 75 -4.57 11.45 -10.42
N ASN A 76 -5.39 12.19 -9.67
CA ASN A 76 -4.98 12.80 -8.41
C ASN A 76 -5.05 11.87 -7.18
N THR A 77 -5.31 10.57 -7.38
CA THR A 77 -5.38 9.59 -6.29
C THR A 77 -4.22 8.62 -6.37
N ALA A 78 -3.47 8.52 -5.27
CA ALA A 78 -2.50 7.47 -5.05
C ALA A 78 -3.11 6.36 -4.22
N TYR A 79 -2.78 5.12 -4.54
CA TYR A 79 -3.19 3.95 -3.78
C TYR A 79 -1.94 3.33 -3.15
N ALA A 80 -1.82 3.43 -1.84
CA ALA A 80 -0.77 2.79 -1.06
C ALA A 80 -1.18 1.36 -0.74
N HIS A 81 -0.44 0.39 -1.27
CA HIS A 81 -0.62 -1.04 -1.07
C HIS A 81 0.27 -1.49 0.09
N VAL A 82 -0.31 -1.66 1.27
CA VAL A 82 0.38 -2.04 2.51
C VAL A 82 0.35 -3.56 2.64
N THR A 83 1.49 -4.20 2.39
CA THR A 83 1.62 -5.66 2.42
C THR A 83 2.01 -6.19 3.78
N ASP A 84 2.63 -5.36 4.61
CA ASP A 84 3.17 -5.70 5.91
C ASP A 84 2.64 -4.68 6.92
N TRP A 85 1.50 -5.03 7.52
CA TRP A 85 0.73 -4.14 8.36
C TRP A 85 1.47 -3.83 9.67
N PRO A 86 1.62 -2.56 10.07
CA PRO A 86 2.41 -2.17 11.26
C PRO A 86 1.63 -2.31 12.58
N GLY A 87 0.63 -3.19 12.61
CA GLY A 87 -0.42 -3.18 13.62
C GLY A 87 -0.10 -3.90 14.92
N ASP A 88 0.72 -4.95 14.87
CA ASP A 88 1.08 -5.72 16.06
C ASP A 88 2.47 -5.33 16.56
N THR A 89 2.55 -4.98 17.85
CA THR A 89 3.84 -4.89 18.54
C THR A 89 3.97 -5.99 19.60
N PRO A 90 5.15 -6.59 19.81
CA PRO A 90 5.36 -7.50 20.94
C PRO A 90 5.02 -6.85 22.29
N ALA A 91 5.12 -5.51 22.36
CA ALA A 91 4.79 -4.75 23.56
C ALA A 91 3.30 -4.76 23.91
N GLU A 92 2.39 -4.91 22.95
CA GLU A 92 0.96 -5.01 23.22
C GLU A 92 0.59 -6.33 23.91
N GLN A 93 1.38 -7.39 23.73
CA GLN A 93 1.09 -8.72 24.29
C GLN A 93 1.22 -8.75 25.81
N TRP A 94 2.09 -7.91 26.40
CA TRP A 94 2.37 -7.89 27.84
C TRP A 94 1.98 -6.57 28.53
N LEU A 95 1.62 -5.51 27.79
CA LEU A 95 1.21 -4.21 28.30
C LEU A 95 -0.17 -3.87 27.75
N THR A 96 -1.22 -4.46 28.33
CA THR A 96 -2.62 -4.23 27.89
C THR A 96 -3.07 -2.77 27.99
N PHE A 97 -2.37 -1.94 28.77
CA PHE A 97 -2.61 -0.50 28.85
C PHE A 97 -1.87 0.32 27.76
N TYR A 98 -0.93 -0.28 27.04
CA TYR A 98 -0.11 0.37 26.02
C TYR A 98 -0.43 -0.22 24.65
N GLN A 99 -1.42 0.38 23.99
CA GLN A 99 -1.83 0.07 22.62
C GLN A 99 -1.54 1.30 21.76
N PRO A 100 -0.29 1.52 21.35
CA PRO A 100 0.05 2.68 20.53
C PRO A 100 -0.75 2.60 19.22
N PRO A 101 -1.31 3.72 18.75
CA PRO A 101 -2.00 3.72 17.47
C PRO A 101 -1.01 3.34 16.37
N SER A 102 -1.41 2.42 15.48
CA SER A 102 -0.58 2.11 14.31
C SER A 102 -0.51 3.34 13.41
N VAL A 103 0.70 3.70 13.01
CA VAL A 103 0.97 4.86 12.15
C VAL A 103 1.72 4.41 10.91
N ILE A 104 1.20 4.78 9.74
CA ILE A 104 1.94 4.67 8.49
C ILE A 104 2.44 6.06 8.14
N SER A 105 3.76 6.22 8.13
CA SER A 105 4.42 7.46 7.71
C SER A 105 4.99 7.30 6.32
N LEU A 106 4.53 8.11 5.38
CA LEU A 106 5.05 8.21 4.02
C LEU A 106 5.98 9.42 3.92
N GLY A 107 7.28 9.15 3.88
CA GLY A 107 8.31 10.18 3.80
C GLY A 107 8.38 10.83 2.41
N GLY A 108 8.62 12.14 2.37
CA GLY A 108 8.86 12.87 1.14
C GLY A 108 7.61 13.18 0.33
N TRP A 109 6.41 12.98 0.88
CA TRP A 109 5.17 13.37 0.23
C TRP A 109 5.13 14.89 -0.03
N ARG A 110 4.90 15.31 -1.28
CA ARG A 110 4.98 16.73 -1.68
C ARG A 110 3.63 17.35 -2.03
N THR A 111 2.77 16.60 -2.72
CA THR A 111 1.46 17.11 -3.14
C THR A 111 0.53 17.23 -1.94
N LYS A 112 -0.31 18.26 -1.89
CA LYS A 112 -1.20 18.47 -0.75
C LYS A 112 -2.32 17.41 -0.74
N VAL A 113 -2.46 16.74 0.39
CA VAL A 113 -3.48 15.70 0.59
C VAL A 113 -4.81 16.33 0.99
N LYS A 114 -5.88 15.90 0.32
CA LYS A 114 -7.27 16.29 0.61
C LYS A 114 -7.97 15.29 1.50
N SER A 115 -7.81 13.99 1.21
CA SER A 115 -8.47 12.93 1.93
C SER A 115 -7.62 11.65 1.96
N VAL A 116 -7.79 10.86 3.01
CA VAL A 116 -7.18 9.54 3.16
C VAL A 116 -8.26 8.57 3.65
N ARG A 117 -8.36 7.39 3.04
CA ARG A 117 -9.37 6.39 3.38
C ARG A 117 -8.87 4.97 3.09
N LEU A 118 -9.38 3.99 3.83
CA LEU A 118 -9.30 2.60 3.43
C LEU A 118 -10.13 2.42 2.16
N LEU A 119 -9.55 1.79 1.14
CA LEU A 119 -10.29 1.49 -0.09
C LEU A 119 -11.40 0.49 0.20
N LEU A 120 -11.10 -0.51 1.04
CA LEU A 120 -12.10 -1.43 1.56
C LEU A 120 -13.09 -0.69 2.46
N GLY A 121 -14.37 -0.72 2.06
CA GLY A 121 -15.46 -0.13 2.84
C GLY A 121 -15.46 1.41 2.89
N ASP A 122 -14.59 2.07 2.12
CA ASP A 122 -14.52 3.52 1.99
C ASP A 122 -14.36 4.28 3.32
N LYS A 123 -13.71 3.64 4.31
CA LYS A 123 -13.62 4.18 5.67
C LYS A 123 -12.59 5.32 5.74
N PRO A 124 -12.96 6.54 6.16
CA PRO A 124 -12.02 7.65 6.28
C PRO A 124 -10.97 7.37 7.37
N LEU A 125 -9.74 7.84 7.13
CA LEU A 125 -8.61 7.77 8.06
C LEU A 125 -8.15 9.18 8.41
N THR A 126 -7.65 9.32 9.64
CA THR A 126 -7.04 10.58 10.08
C THR A 126 -5.64 10.68 9.51
N PHE A 127 -5.23 11.88 9.12
CA PHE A 127 -3.87 12.11 8.67
C PHE A 127 -3.37 13.50 9.08
N THR A 128 -2.06 13.62 9.15
CA THR A 128 -1.35 14.89 9.27
C THR A 128 -0.27 14.95 8.20
N GLN A 129 -0.18 16.07 7.50
CA GLN A 129 0.88 16.32 6.53
C GLN A 129 1.76 17.47 7.03
N ASP A 130 3.06 17.20 7.14
CA ASP A 130 4.09 18.22 7.37
C ASP A 130 4.96 18.38 6.11
N ASP A 131 5.99 19.22 6.16
CA ASP A 131 6.85 19.46 4.98
C ASP A 131 7.67 18.22 4.57
N LEU A 132 7.87 17.25 5.47
CA LEU A 132 8.72 16.09 5.22
C LEU A 132 7.93 14.79 5.05
N SER A 133 6.68 14.72 5.49
CA SER A 133 5.94 13.47 5.60
C SER A 133 4.42 13.63 5.62
N LEU A 134 3.75 12.60 5.11
CA LEU A 134 2.35 12.32 5.36
C LEU A 134 2.26 11.20 6.42
N ARG A 135 1.58 11.45 7.54
CA ARG A 135 1.35 10.45 8.59
C ARG A 135 -0.12 10.11 8.66
N ILE A 136 -0.43 8.82 8.51
CA ILE A 136 -1.78 8.28 8.54
C ILE A 136 -1.96 7.57 9.87
N THR A 137 -3.00 7.95 10.60
CA THR A 137 -3.33 7.46 11.95
C THR A 137 -4.78 6.98 12.01
N GLY A 138 -5.20 6.40 13.15
CA GLY A 138 -6.52 5.79 13.28
C GLY A 138 -6.66 4.48 12.50
N LEU A 139 -5.52 3.84 12.22
CA LEU A 139 -5.45 2.53 11.60
C LEU A 139 -5.93 1.45 12.59
N PRO A 140 -6.66 0.41 12.14
CA PRO A 140 -6.99 -0.73 12.98
C PRO A 140 -5.72 -1.52 13.37
N GLY A 141 -5.75 -2.16 14.55
CA GLY A 141 -4.63 -2.99 15.03
C GLY A 141 -4.36 -4.21 14.14
N THR A 142 -5.38 -4.76 13.48
CA THR A 142 -5.22 -5.82 12.48
C THR A 142 -5.46 -5.30 11.08
N ALA A 143 -4.79 -5.91 10.10
CA ALA A 143 -5.01 -5.60 8.69
C ALA A 143 -6.50 -5.85 8.32
N PRO A 144 -7.20 -4.87 7.72
CA PRO A 144 -8.60 -5.04 7.30
C PRO A 144 -8.82 -6.17 6.30
N ASP A 145 -7.82 -6.45 5.48
CA ASP A 145 -7.88 -7.41 4.38
C ASP A 145 -6.51 -7.92 3.97
N GLU A 146 -6.54 -9.03 3.23
CA GLU A 146 -5.38 -9.73 2.71
C GLU A 146 -5.55 -9.93 1.20
N PRO A 147 -4.47 -9.96 0.41
CA PRO A 147 -3.08 -9.99 0.87
C PRO A 147 -2.37 -8.62 0.96
N ALA A 148 -3.07 -7.53 0.67
CA ALA A 148 -2.53 -6.18 0.77
C ALA A 148 -3.65 -5.20 1.09
N THR A 149 -3.54 -4.46 2.19
CA THR A 149 -4.51 -3.41 2.50
C THR A 149 -4.23 -2.18 1.66
N VAL A 150 -5.28 -1.66 1.02
CA VAL A 150 -5.15 -0.49 0.15
C VAL A 150 -5.69 0.76 0.84
N ILE A 151 -4.83 1.78 0.90
CA ILE A 151 -5.19 3.12 1.38
C ILE A 151 -5.22 4.06 0.17
N ALA A 152 -6.37 4.68 -0.07
CA ALA A 152 -6.52 5.70 -1.09
C ALA A 152 -6.19 7.08 -0.50
N ILE A 153 -5.31 7.81 -1.19
CA ILE A 153 -4.81 9.13 -0.82
C ILE A 153 -5.14 10.08 -1.96
N GLU A 154 -6.17 10.91 -1.76
CA GLU A 154 -6.59 11.90 -2.75
C GLU A 154 -5.84 13.20 -2.53
N CYS A 155 -5.27 13.75 -3.60
CA CYS A 155 -4.50 14.97 -3.59
C CYS A 155 -5.19 16.11 -4.36
N ASP A 156 -4.70 17.33 -4.18
CA ASP A 156 -5.15 18.49 -4.96
C ASP A 156 -4.59 18.55 -6.39
N GLY A 157 -3.58 17.73 -6.69
CA GLY A 157 -3.01 17.51 -8.00
C GLY A 157 -2.38 16.13 -8.11
N GLU A 158 -1.54 15.94 -9.12
CA GLU A 158 -0.79 14.69 -9.31
C GLU A 158 0.07 14.37 -8.07
N PRO A 159 -0.09 13.18 -7.46
CA PRO A 159 0.68 12.78 -6.28
C PRO A 159 2.18 12.66 -6.58
N THR A 160 3.02 13.29 -5.76
CA THR A 160 4.47 13.24 -5.90
C THR A 160 5.16 12.98 -4.57
N MET A 161 6.25 12.22 -4.62
CA MET A 161 7.14 11.96 -3.48
C MET A 161 8.60 12.26 -3.86
N SER A 162 9.39 12.72 -2.90
CA SER A 162 10.83 12.92 -3.07
C SER A 162 11.59 12.61 -1.77
N HIS A 163 12.31 11.49 -1.72
CA HIS A 163 13.19 11.23 -0.58
C HIS A 163 14.43 12.12 -0.62
N GLU A 164 14.84 12.58 -1.80
CA GLU A 164 15.96 13.52 -1.91
C GLU A 164 15.65 14.85 -1.23
N TYR A 165 14.40 15.35 -1.33
CA TYR A 165 13.96 16.51 -0.56
C TYR A 165 14.12 16.27 0.94
N VAL A 166 13.63 15.14 1.45
CA VAL A 166 13.77 14.79 2.87
C VAL A 166 15.24 14.70 3.26
N ARG A 167 16.09 14.10 2.42
CA ARG A 167 17.53 13.97 2.67
C ARG A 167 18.22 15.32 2.75
N LYS A 168 17.81 16.32 1.97
CA LYS A 168 18.41 17.66 2.00
C LYS A 168 17.89 18.52 3.13
N THR A 169 16.58 18.49 3.37
CA THR A 169 15.89 19.45 4.24
C THR A 169 15.78 18.98 5.68
N ARG A 170 15.85 17.67 5.96
CA ARG A 170 15.72 17.15 7.32
C ARG A 170 16.91 17.62 8.18
N PRO A 171 16.67 18.41 9.24
CA PRO A 171 17.73 18.83 10.15
C PRO A 171 18.39 17.60 10.76
N ARG A 172 19.71 17.52 10.65
CA ARG A 172 20.50 16.45 11.26
C ARG A 172 21.14 17.01 12.51
N PHE A 173 20.67 16.57 13.67
CA PHE A 173 21.27 16.93 14.95
C PHE A 173 22.69 16.37 15.05
N ASN A 174 23.64 17.19 15.51
CA ASN A 174 25.05 16.82 15.75
C ASN A 174 25.89 16.40 14.53
N VAL A 175 25.53 16.80 13.32
CA VAL A 175 26.46 16.79 12.18
C VAL A 175 26.71 18.24 11.76
N GLY A 176 27.92 18.73 12.00
CA GLY A 176 28.29 20.15 11.91
C GLY A 176 28.33 20.70 10.49
N LEU A 177 27.18 20.87 9.84
CA LEU A 177 27.03 21.68 8.63
C LEU A 177 25.80 22.57 8.79
N SER A 178 26.08 23.84 9.08
CA SER A 178 25.19 25.01 8.97
C SER A 178 24.99 25.42 7.52
#